data_AF-A0A2V7JU52-F1
#
_entry.id   AF-A0A2V7JU52-F1
#
_cell.length_a   1.000
_cell.length_b   1.000
_cell.length_c   1.000
_cell.angle_alpha   90.00
_cell.angle_beta   90.00
_cell.angle_gamma   90.00
#
_symmetry.space_group_name_H-M   'P 1'
#
loop_
_entity.id
_entity.type
_entity.pdbx_description
1 polymer ?
#
loop_
_entity_poly.entity_id
_entity_poly.type
_entity_poly.pdbx_seq_one_letter_code
_entity_poly.pdbx_strand_id
1 'polypeptide(L)'
;MIAWVVRRVAASIAIIWAVVTLTFFVIHAARGSPFLPEQSQSVSPETLDRLRRQFGLDRSLPEQYVLYLRNLARGELGESFVLRRPVADALADAMPHTFFLALAALLIDFTAGLALGIYQAVRER
;
A
#
# COMPACT_ATOMS: atom_id res chain seq x y z
N MET A 1 23.89 12.64 -15.73
CA MET A 1 23.12 12.70 -14.46
C MET A 1 21.61 12.74 -14.70
N ILE A 2 21.07 13.66 -15.52
CA ILE A 2 19.62 13.76 -15.80
C ILE A 2 19.03 12.43 -16.30
N ALA A 3 19.64 11.78 -17.30
CA ALA A 3 19.18 10.49 -17.81
C ALA A 3 19.14 9.38 -16.74
N TRP A 4 20.08 9.40 -15.78
CA TRP A 4 20.10 8.45 -14.67
C TRP A 4 18.95 8.71 -13.69
N VAL A 5 18.69 9.98 -13.34
CA VAL A 5 17.57 10.37 -12.48
C VAL A 5 16.23 9.98 -13.13
N VAL A 6 16.04 10.30 -14.40
CA VAL A 6 14.83 9.94 -15.16
C VAL A 6 14.61 8.44 -15.14
N ARG A 7 15.64 7.63 -15.42
CA ARG A 7 15.55 6.17 -15.37
C ARG A 7 15.17 5.66 -13.97
N ARG A 8 15.72 6.26 -12.91
CA ARG A 8 15.42 5.86 -11.53
C ARG A 8 13.98 6.20 -11.15
N VAL A 9 13.52 7.40 -11.47
CA VAL A 9 12.14 7.84 -11.21
C VAL A 9 11.15 6.98 -11.99
N ALA A 10 11.42 6.71 -13.27
CA ALA A 10 10.58 5.83 -14.09
C ALA A 10 10.49 4.41 -13.50
N ALA A 11 11.63 3.85 -13.06
CA ALA A 11 11.64 2.55 -12.39
C ALA A 11 10.83 2.56 -11.08
N SER A 12 10.97 3.61 -10.26
CA SER A 12 10.19 3.76 -9.02
C SER A 12 8.68 3.86 -9.30
N ILE A 13 8.27 4.64 -10.30
CA ILE A 13 6.86 4.74 -10.72
C ILE A 13 6.35 3.39 -11.19
N ALA A 14 7.13 2.65 -11.99
CA ALA A 14 6.76 1.32 -12.46
C ALA A 14 6.58 0.32 -11.31
N ILE A 15 7.46 0.37 -10.30
CA ILE A 15 7.34 -0.47 -9.09
C ILE A 15 6.08 -0.11 -8.31
N ILE A 16 5.84 1.18 -8.05
CA ILE A 16 4.63 1.64 -7.35
C ILE A 16 3.39 1.18 -8.10
N TRP A 17 3.35 1.40 -9.41
CA TRP A 17 2.24 0.98 -10.26
C TRP A 17 2.03 -0.53 -10.21
N ALA A 18 3.10 -1.33 -10.28
CA ALA A 18 3.02 -2.79 -10.16
C ALA A 18 2.46 -3.24 -8.80
N VAL A 19 2.93 -2.65 -7.70
CA VAL A 19 2.47 -2.96 -6.34
C VAL A 19 1.00 -2.59 -6.16
N VAL A 20 0.60 -1.39 -6.59
CA VAL A 20 -0.79 -0.91 -6.55
C VAL A 20 -1.71 -1.84 -7.34
N THR A 21 -1.28 -2.24 -8.54
CA THR A 21 -2.03 -3.15 -9.42
C THR A 21 -2.16 -4.53 -8.81
N LEU A 22 -1.05 -5.09 -8.32
CA LEU A 22 -1.04 -6.39 -7.67
C LEU A 22 -1.95 -6.39 -6.45
N THR A 23 -1.85 -5.37 -5.59
CA THR A 23 -2.69 -5.23 -4.39
C THR A 23 -4.16 -5.14 -4.75
N PHE A 24 -4.52 -4.36 -5.78
CA PHE A 24 -5.88 -4.27 -6.30
C PHE A 24 -6.40 -5.66 -6.68
N PHE A 25 -5.67 -6.41 -7.50
CA PHE A 25 -6.11 -7.74 -7.91
C PHE A 25 -6.14 -8.75 -6.77
N VAL A 26 -5.19 -8.71 -5.83
CA VAL A 26 -5.19 -9.58 -4.65
C VAL A 26 -6.44 -9.37 -3.81
N ILE A 27 -6.82 -8.11 -3.55
CA ILE A 27 -8.03 -7.80 -2.79
C ILE A 27 -9.30 -8.24 -3.54
N HIS A 28 -9.37 -8.01 -4.86
CA HIS A 28 -10.53 -8.42 -5.66
C HIS A 28 -10.62 -9.96 -5.82
N ALA A 29 -9.48 -10.65 -5.84
CA ALA A 29 -9.41 -12.10 -5.91
C ALA A 29 -9.77 -12.77 -4.57
N ALA A 30 -9.56 -12.09 -3.44
CA ALA A 30 -9.81 -12.63 -2.10
C ALA A 30 -11.29 -12.95 -1.82
N ARG A 31 -12.23 -12.70 -2.75
CA ARG A 31 -13.69 -12.96 -2.63
C ARG A 31 -14.37 -12.40 -1.38
N GLY A 32 -13.65 -11.62 -0.57
CA GLY A 32 -14.14 -10.95 0.62
C GLY A 32 -14.77 -9.62 0.25
N SER A 33 -16.06 -9.61 -0.04
CA SER A 33 -16.80 -8.35 0.08
C SER A 33 -16.70 -7.91 1.55
N PRO A 34 -16.31 -6.66 1.86
CA PRO A 34 -16.39 -6.16 3.23
C PRO A 34 -17.83 -6.18 3.79
N PHE A 35 -18.81 -6.44 2.91
CA PHE A 35 -20.23 -6.61 3.20
C PHE A 35 -20.68 -8.08 3.23
N LEU A 36 -19.77 -9.04 3.47
CA LEU A 36 -20.16 -10.44 3.59
C LEU A 36 -21.07 -10.66 4.82
N PRO A 37 -22.08 -11.55 4.72
CA PRO A 37 -23.10 -11.75 5.75
C PRO A 37 -22.55 -12.08 7.14
N GLU A 38 -21.38 -12.72 7.23
CA GLU A 38 -20.78 -13.11 8.51
C GLU A 38 -20.25 -11.93 9.33
N GLN A 39 -19.88 -10.82 8.70
CA GLN A 39 -19.47 -9.57 9.38
C GLN A 39 -20.60 -8.53 9.43
N SER A 40 -21.59 -8.66 8.54
CA SER A 40 -22.71 -7.74 8.42
C SER A 40 -23.98 -8.41 8.97
N GLN A 41 -24.29 -8.18 10.25
CA GLN A 41 -25.58 -8.54 10.83
C GLN A 41 -26.72 -8.15 9.87
N SER A 42 -27.37 -9.15 9.25
CA SER A 42 -28.61 -9.04 8.47
C SER A 42 -28.77 -7.72 7.68
N VAL A 43 -27.81 -7.40 6.81
CA VAL A 43 -27.95 -6.25 5.90
C VAL A 43 -28.98 -6.61 4.84
N SER A 44 -30.03 -5.80 4.71
CA SER A 44 -31.07 -6.04 3.71
C SER A 44 -30.49 -5.99 2.28
N PRO A 45 -31.04 -6.77 1.32
CA PRO A 45 -30.57 -6.76 -0.07
C PRO A 45 -30.52 -5.35 -0.67
N GLU A 46 -31.48 -4.49 -0.34
CA GLU A 46 -31.55 -3.10 -0.81
C GLU A 46 -30.43 -2.23 -0.25
N THR A 47 -29.93 -2.57 0.94
CA THR A 47 -28.83 -1.86 1.58
C THR A 47 -27.49 -2.32 1.00
N LEU A 48 -27.35 -3.63 0.73
CA LEU A 48 -26.19 -4.16 0.00
C LEU A 48 -26.04 -3.55 -1.40
N ASP A 49 -27.13 -3.42 -2.15
CA ASP A 49 -27.07 -2.83 -3.50
C ASP A 49 -26.82 -1.31 -3.48
N ARG A 50 -27.22 -0.62 -2.40
CA ARG A 50 -26.84 0.78 -2.18
C ARG A 50 -25.36 0.91 -1.87
N LEU A 51 -24.82 0.06 -1.00
CA LEU A 51 -23.40 0.04 -0.68
C LEU A 51 -22.55 -0.32 -1.89
N ARG A 52 -22.93 -1.32 -2.69
CA ARG A 52 -22.24 -1.67 -3.94
C ARG A 52 -22.12 -0.48 -4.88
N ARG A 53 -23.21 0.25 -5.10
CA ARG A 53 -23.22 1.46 -5.93
C ARG A 53 -22.39 2.59 -5.31
N GLN A 54 -22.46 2.78 -4.01
CA GLN A 54 -21.69 3.81 -3.30
C GLN A 54 -20.17 3.58 -3.43
N PHE A 55 -19.72 2.32 -3.34
CA PHE A 55 -18.32 1.94 -3.48
C PHE A 55 -17.90 1.64 -4.92
N GLY A 56 -18.79 1.81 -5.91
CA GLY A 56 -18.52 1.54 -7.32
C GLY A 56 -18.27 0.07 -7.65
N LEU A 57 -18.67 -0.85 -6.77
CA LEU A 57 -18.52 -2.30 -6.93
C LEU A 57 -19.47 -2.88 -8.00
N ASP A 58 -20.43 -2.07 -8.46
CA ASP A 58 -21.34 -2.35 -9.57
C ASP A 58 -20.71 -2.12 -10.95
N ARG A 59 -19.56 -1.44 -11.02
CA ARG A 59 -18.88 -1.10 -12.26
C ARG A 59 -18.02 -2.24 -12.81
N SER A 60 -17.64 -2.15 -14.07
CA SER A 60 -16.68 -3.09 -14.68
C SER A 60 -15.32 -3.02 -13.95
N LEU A 61 -14.60 -4.14 -13.87
CA LEU A 61 -13.28 -4.20 -13.21
C LEU A 61 -12.29 -3.12 -13.71
N PRO A 62 -12.19 -2.83 -15.02
CA PRO A 62 -11.34 -1.75 -15.51
C PRO A 62 -11.74 -0.38 -14.98
N GLU A 63 -13.04 -0.08 -14.89
CA GLU A 63 -13.52 1.19 -14.32
C GLU A 63 -13.19 1.30 -12.84
N GLN A 64 -13.37 0.23 -12.07
CA GLN A 64 -13.01 0.19 -10.65
C GLN A 64 -11.51 0.47 -10.46
N TYR A 65 -10.65 -0.13 -11.29
CA TYR A 65 -9.22 0.08 -11.25
C TYR A 65 -8.82 1.53 -11.59
N VAL A 66 -9.40 2.11 -12.65
CA VAL A 66 -9.12 3.51 -13.03
C VAL A 66 -9.60 4.47 -11.94
N LEU A 67 -10.77 4.23 -11.35
CA LEU A 67 -11.29 5.03 -10.24
C LEU A 67 -10.36 4.95 -9.03
N TYR A 68 -9.89 3.73 -8.69
CA TYR A 68 -8.95 3.49 -7.61
C TYR A 68 -7.62 4.24 -7.83
N LEU A 69 -7.03 4.14 -9.02
CA LEU A 69 -5.81 4.88 -9.37
C LEU A 69 -6.01 6.39 -9.27
N ARG A 70 -7.13 6.90 -9.76
CA ARG A 70 -7.45 8.34 -9.73
C ARG A 70 -7.55 8.87 -8.29
N ASN A 71 -8.27 8.15 -7.44
CA ASN A 71 -8.45 8.54 -6.05
C ASN A 71 -7.11 8.45 -5.30
N LEU A 72 -6.33 7.39 -5.51
CA LEU A 72 -5.00 7.24 -4.96
C LEU A 72 -4.06 8.39 -5.37
N ALA A 73 -4.07 8.77 -6.64
CA ALA A 73 -3.26 9.88 -7.15
C ALA A 73 -3.66 11.25 -6.57
N ARG A 74 -4.91 11.38 -6.09
CA ARG A 74 -5.40 12.58 -5.37
C ARG A 74 -5.17 12.54 -3.87
N GLY A 75 -4.64 11.44 -3.34
CA GLY A 75 -4.52 11.21 -1.90
C GLY A 75 -5.84 10.82 -1.22
N GLU A 76 -6.87 10.49 -1.99
CA GLU A 76 -8.16 10.02 -1.49
C GLU A 76 -8.07 8.51 -1.19
N LEU A 77 -7.50 8.17 -0.02
CA LEU A 77 -7.27 6.78 0.39
C LEU A 77 -8.53 6.06 0.90
N GLY A 78 -9.58 6.82 1.20
CA GLY A 78 -10.85 6.31 1.72
C GLY A 78 -10.81 5.90 3.19
N GLU A 79 -11.80 5.10 3.58
CA GLU A 79 -12.03 4.63 4.94
C GLU A 79 -11.63 3.17 5.11
N SER A 80 -11.07 2.82 6.26
CA SER A 80 -10.84 1.42 6.61
C SER A 80 -12.15 0.78 7.07
N PHE A 81 -12.60 -0.28 6.38
CA PHE A 81 -13.78 -1.05 6.80
C PHE A 81 -13.59 -1.74 8.16
N VAL A 82 -12.34 -2.07 8.51
CA VAL A 82 -11.99 -2.75 9.77
C VAL A 82 -11.85 -1.74 10.91
N LEU A 83 -11.06 -0.68 10.71
CA LEU A 83 -10.79 0.32 11.75
C LEU A 83 -11.87 1.40 11.85
N ARG A 84 -12.79 1.46 10.88
CA ARG A 84 -13.88 2.45 10.77
C ARG A 84 -13.40 3.89 10.92
N ARG A 85 -12.27 4.19 10.29
CA ARG A 85 -11.63 5.51 10.28
C ARG A 85 -10.84 5.73 8.99
N PRO A 86 -10.48 6.99 8.65
CA PRO A 86 -9.71 7.29 7.45
C PRO A 86 -8.41 6.50 7.39
N VAL A 87 -8.10 5.95 6.21
CA VAL A 87 -6.83 5.21 6.00
C VAL A 87 -5.63 6.14 6.20
N ALA A 88 -5.77 7.43 5.86
CA ALA A 88 -4.73 8.44 6.06
C ALA A 88 -4.32 8.55 7.53
N ASP A 89 -5.28 8.57 8.46
CA ASP A 89 -5.02 8.65 9.90
C ASP A 89 -4.34 7.39 10.40
N ALA A 90 -4.79 6.22 9.93
CA ALA A 90 -4.15 4.95 10.28
C ALA A 90 -2.70 4.87 9.80
N LEU A 91 -2.40 5.41 8.62
CA LEU A 91 -1.02 5.52 8.12
C LEU A 91 -0.21 6.55 8.91
N ALA A 92 -0.81 7.68 9.29
CA ALA A 92 -0.16 8.71 10.09
C ALA A 92 0.26 8.17 11.47
N ASP A 93 -0.59 7.37 12.10
CA ASP A 93 -0.28 6.70 13.37
C ASP A 93 0.88 5.68 13.22
N ALA A 94 0.94 4.97 12.10
CA ALA A 94 1.95 3.94 11.84
C ALA A 94 3.30 4.51 11.36
N MET A 95 3.31 5.69 10.75
CA MET A 95 4.49 6.31 10.14
C MET A 95 5.66 6.47 11.13
N PRO A 96 5.49 7.05 12.33
CA PRO A 96 6.58 7.22 13.28
C PRO A 96 7.23 5.89 13.66
N HIS A 97 6.44 4.86 13.91
CA HIS A 97 6.95 3.53 14.27
C HIS A 97 7.80 2.94 13.15
N THR A 98 7.31 3.02 11.91
CA THR A 98 8.04 2.53 10.74
C THR A 98 9.34 3.30 10.53
N PHE A 99 9.31 4.63 10.72
CA PHE A 99 10.48 5.48 10.62
C PHE A 99 11.54 5.11 11.65
N PHE A 100 11.17 4.94 12.93
CA PHE A 100 12.11 4.54 13.96
C PHE A 100 12.71 3.16 13.72
N LEU A 101 11.90 2.19 13.29
CA LEU A 101 12.38 0.85 12.94
C LEU A 101 13.34 0.89 11.76
N ALA A 102 13.00 1.62 10.69
CA ALA A 102 13.86 1.77 9.52
C ALA A 102 15.18 2.48 9.87
N LEU A 103 15.14 3.51 10.71
CA LEU A 103 16.32 4.22 11.16
C LEU A 103 17.22 3.33 12.03
N ALA A 104 16.63 2.58 12.97
CA ALA A 104 17.38 1.65 13.81
C ALA A 104 18.06 0.56 12.97
N ALA A 105 17.31 -0.05 12.03
CA ALA A 105 17.84 -1.03 11.09
C ALA A 105 18.99 -0.45 10.26
N LEU A 106 18.83 0.75 9.70
CA LEU A 106 19.86 1.42 8.94
C LEU A 106 21.15 1.65 9.76
N LEU A 107 21.02 2.08 11.02
CA LEU A 107 22.17 2.30 11.89
C LEU A 107 22.90 0.99 12.20
N ILE A 108 22.16 -0.07 12.48
CA ILE A 108 22.73 -1.40 12.72
C ILE A 108 23.42 -1.91 11.46
N ASP A 109 22.75 -1.88 10.31
CA ASP A 109 23.29 -2.35 9.04
C ASP A 109 24.53 -1.56 8.63
N PHE A 110 24.50 -0.23 8.80
CA PHE A 110 25.63 0.63 8.48
C PHE A 110 26.83 0.33 9.38
N THR A 111 26.62 0.24 10.69
CA THR A 111 27.71 -0.01 11.65
C THR A 111 28.29 -1.41 11.50
N ALA A 112 27.44 -2.44 11.41
CA ALA A 112 27.86 -3.82 11.20
C ALA A 112 28.54 -4.01 9.84
N GLY A 113 27.93 -3.48 8.77
CA GLY A 113 28.48 -3.55 7.41
C GLY A 113 29.84 -2.84 7.31
N LEU A 114 29.98 -1.67 7.94
CA LEU A 114 31.24 -0.94 7.97
C LEU A 114 32.31 -1.70 8.76
N ALA A 115 31.98 -2.21 9.95
CA ALA A 115 32.91 -2.99 10.77
C ALA A 115 33.40 -4.25 10.05
N LEU A 116 32.49 -5.00 9.43
CA LEU A 116 32.83 -6.18 8.64
C LEU A 116 33.67 -5.82 7.41
N GLY A 117 33.33 -4.72 6.73
CA GLY A 117 34.11 -4.21 5.60
C GLY A 117 35.54 -3.85 5.98
N ILE A 118 35.72 -3.17 7.12
CA ILE A 118 37.06 -2.83 7.65
C ILE A 118 37.81 -4.10 8.04
N TYR A 119 37.17 -5.04 8.74
CA TYR A 119 37.80 -6.30 9.14
C TYR A 119 38.31 -7.10 7.94
N GLN A 120 37.51 -7.21 6.88
CA GLN A 120 37.91 -7.89 5.65
C GLN A 120 39.09 -7.17 4.97
N ALA A 121 39.05 -5.84 4.88
CA ALA A 121 40.12 -5.06 4.25
C ALA A 121 41.47 -5.15 4.99
N VAL A 122 41.45 -5.30 6.31
CA VAL A 122 42.67 -5.48 7.12
C VAL A 122 43.20 -6.91 7.03
N ARG A 123 42.32 -7.91 6.94
CA ARG A 123 42.70 -9.34 6.85
C ARG A 123 43.20 -9.77 5.47
N GLU A 124 42.80 -9.08 4.41
CA GLU A 124 43.30 -9.32 3.04
C GLU A 124 44.72 -8.76 2.79
N ARG A 125 45.34 -8.13 3.80
CA ARG A 125 46.76 -7.80 3.84
C ARG A 125 47.53 -8.74 4.77
#